data_AF-A0AB74KVL3-F1
#
_entry.id   AF-A0AB74KVL3-F1
#
_cell.length_a   1.000
_cell.length_b   1.000
_cell.length_c   1.000
_cell.angle_alpha   90.00
_cell.angle_beta   90.00
_cell.angle_gamma   90.00
#
_symmetry.space_group_name_H-M   'P 1'
#
loop_
_entity.id
_entity.type
_entity.pdbx_description
1 polymer ?
#
loop_
_entity_poly.entity_id
_entity_poly.type
_entity_poly.pdbx_seq_one_letter_code
_entity_poly.pdbx_strand_id
1 'polypeptide(L)'
;MKNSYTKKDILESLQNCGIKKGDTVFVTTSLGMFGFLKTAKNLDDINEAFYLSLCECVGASGSIIVPTYSYTFGKHTVTAPAVYDEEKTGAEIGPFPEFFRQQDGVVRSCDPFMSVAIKGPASALIENLTPTSYGHDCLFERLLGNNVICLNLGLGPNWTAFIHYADYLANVPFRYDKLFSGLYSGSKKIKQWLYSVPLLSAEATANAHSVGLEAESVGIWSYTTLGRGRLYKASYDDYFIFVLKKLQENKWALAEGEDCDVKLLELKRCNIPHNDFAKSGAITYFINELVTSISDKFGFELLVFNTGFNALDHIIPEAWYCSSASITDSLGHNLPIDTNSILPYSQSFEGKITGFNLKKHININSKFPRYIERDWGLVIEQRLIQDDEMYSVKINCGTYFSHAKIAFKRGSFKCVNVINASDFHQSRELYDFKLKELKASPFCTLVVSHETAMVAWIAEHRQELELNQEINLLCSSKDSEWYSWDMCGYNPATKDSLIKQNYNFKKVLI
;
A
#
# COMPACT_ATOMS: atom_id res chain seq x y z
N MET A 1 31.99 0.25 27.99
CA MET A 1 30.97 1.34 28.07
C MET A 1 30.19 1.20 29.38
N LYS A 2 29.74 2.32 29.95
CA LYS A 2 28.98 2.36 31.22
C LYS A 2 27.63 1.67 30.98
N ASN A 3 27.32 0.57 31.67
CA ASN A 3 26.09 -0.18 31.42
C ASN A 3 24.84 0.41 32.10
N SER A 4 25.00 1.53 32.82
CA SER A 4 23.90 2.22 33.49
C SER A 4 23.97 3.72 33.31
N TYR A 5 22.80 4.36 33.32
CA TYR A 5 22.63 5.80 33.15
C TYR A 5 21.51 6.32 34.07
N THR A 6 21.38 7.64 34.15
CA THR A 6 20.39 8.38 34.94
C THR A 6 19.59 9.32 34.04
N LYS A 7 18.46 9.86 34.52
CA LYS A 7 17.71 10.90 33.81
C LYS A 7 18.58 12.12 33.46
N LYS A 8 19.51 12.48 34.35
CA LYS A 8 20.48 13.55 34.09
C LYS A 8 21.41 13.21 32.92
N ASP A 9 21.93 11.98 32.86
CA ASP A 9 22.75 11.53 31.72
C ASP A 9 21.95 11.60 30.40
N ILE A 10 20.64 11.30 30.40
CA ILE A 10 19.76 11.42 29.21
C ILE A 10 19.70 12.86 28.72
N LEU A 11 19.36 13.79 29.62
CA LEU A 11 19.24 15.21 29.29
C LEU A 11 20.56 15.81 28.81
N GLU A 12 21.66 15.54 29.51
CA GLU A 12 23.01 15.98 29.11
C GLU A 12 23.39 15.40 27.75
N SER A 13 23.03 14.15 27.46
CA SER A 13 23.27 13.54 26.14
C SER A 13 22.47 14.25 25.05
N LEU A 14 21.18 14.53 25.25
CA LEU A 14 20.38 15.27 24.26
C LEU A 14 20.99 16.65 23.96
N GLN A 15 21.41 17.38 25.01
CA GLN A 15 22.05 18.69 24.89
C GLN A 15 23.42 18.60 24.19
N ASN A 16 24.24 17.60 24.53
CA ASN A 16 25.54 17.37 23.92
C ASN A 16 25.44 16.90 22.46
N CYS A 17 24.33 16.23 22.10
CA CYS A 17 23.98 15.94 20.71
C CYS A 17 23.59 17.21 19.92
N GLY A 18 23.46 18.35 20.62
CA GLY A 18 23.13 19.64 20.04
C GLY A 18 21.64 19.85 19.83
N ILE A 19 20.77 19.15 20.57
CA ILE A 19 19.33 19.46 20.64
C ILE A 19 19.14 20.68 21.57
N LYS A 20 18.34 21.64 21.12
CA LYS A 20 18.13 22.94 21.77
C LYS A 20 16.65 23.20 22.02
N LYS A 21 16.39 24.16 22.91
CA LYS A 21 15.04 24.69 23.10
C LYS A 21 14.51 25.28 21.79
N GLY A 22 13.27 24.95 21.43
CA GLY A 22 12.64 25.34 20.17
C GLY A 22 12.83 24.36 19.02
N ASP A 23 13.69 23.34 19.17
CA ASP A 23 13.89 22.35 18.11
C ASP A 23 12.64 21.48 17.89
N THR A 24 12.43 21.06 16.64
CA THR A 24 11.47 20.02 16.27
C THR A 24 12.22 18.73 15.98
N VAL A 25 11.96 17.68 16.76
CA VAL A 25 12.66 16.39 16.64
C VAL A 25 11.72 15.27 16.19
N PHE A 26 12.08 14.54 15.14
CA PHE A 26 11.48 13.28 14.75
C PHE A 26 12.22 12.14 15.44
N VAL A 27 11.59 11.51 16.43
CA VAL A 27 12.23 10.57 17.34
C VAL A 27 11.90 9.14 16.96
N THR A 28 12.93 8.33 16.69
CA THR A 28 12.81 6.87 16.59
C THR A 28 13.59 6.23 17.73
N THR A 29 13.10 5.12 18.28
CA THR A 29 13.62 4.61 19.56
C THR A 29 13.82 3.10 19.60
N SER A 30 14.92 2.68 20.23
CA SER A 30 15.09 1.37 20.86
C SER A 30 15.77 1.58 22.21
N LEU A 31 14.98 2.00 23.21
CA LEU A 31 15.51 2.49 24.49
C LEU A 31 16.30 1.43 25.28
N GLY A 32 15.96 0.15 25.11
CA GLY A 32 16.70 -0.97 25.73
C GLY A 32 18.16 -1.09 25.27
N MET A 33 18.52 -0.47 24.14
CA MET A 33 19.89 -0.47 23.65
C MET A 33 20.84 0.35 24.53
N PHE A 34 20.33 1.31 25.33
CA PHE A 34 21.15 2.13 26.21
C PHE A 34 21.64 1.43 27.50
N GLY A 35 21.06 0.28 27.86
CA GLY A 35 21.35 -0.43 29.10
C GLY A 35 20.38 -0.07 30.24
N PHE A 36 20.87 0.00 31.47
CA PHE A 36 20.01 0.13 32.66
C PHE A 36 19.83 1.59 33.14
N LEU A 37 18.60 2.09 33.14
CA LEU A 37 18.27 3.32 33.86
C LEU A 37 18.24 3.02 35.38
N LYS A 38 19.14 3.65 36.15
CA LYS A 38 19.36 3.32 37.57
C LYS A 38 18.12 3.39 38.47
N THR A 39 17.14 4.22 38.12
CA THR A 39 15.92 4.44 38.90
C THR A 39 14.73 3.64 38.39
N ALA A 40 14.84 2.98 37.23
CA ALA A 40 13.74 2.26 36.62
C ALA A 40 13.49 0.92 37.31
N LYS A 41 12.22 0.65 37.61
CA LYS A 41 11.70 -0.63 38.08
C LYS A 41 10.97 -1.38 36.97
N ASN A 42 10.40 -0.64 36.01
CA ASN A 42 9.68 -1.18 34.87
C ASN A 42 9.95 -0.37 33.59
N LEU A 43 9.29 -0.76 32.50
CA LEU A 43 9.44 -0.12 31.19
C LEU A 43 8.84 1.30 31.15
N ASP A 44 7.77 1.55 31.89
CA ASP A 44 7.12 2.86 31.94
C ASP A 44 8.04 3.90 32.59
N ASP A 45 8.81 3.53 33.62
CA ASP A 45 9.82 4.41 34.22
C ASP A 45 10.89 4.83 33.20
N ILE A 46 11.25 3.94 32.26
CA ILE A 46 12.20 4.23 31.18
C ILE A 46 11.54 5.18 30.17
N ASN A 47 10.34 4.87 29.72
CA ASN A 47 9.59 5.69 28.77
C ASN A 47 9.37 7.11 29.30
N GLU A 48 8.94 7.23 30.56
CA GLU A 48 8.72 8.50 31.24
C GLU A 48 10.03 9.30 31.36
N ALA A 49 11.14 8.66 31.73
CA ALA A 49 12.42 9.35 31.84
C ALA A 49 12.86 9.97 30.49
N PHE A 50 12.76 9.23 29.39
CA PHE A 50 13.08 9.75 28.05
C PHE A 50 12.08 10.82 27.61
N TYR A 51 10.78 10.61 27.81
CA TYR A 51 9.74 11.59 27.49
C TYR A 51 9.98 12.93 28.21
N LEU A 52 10.17 12.89 29.53
CA LEU A 52 10.41 14.10 30.32
C LEU A 52 11.71 14.80 29.91
N SER A 53 12.78 14.05 29.63
CA SER A 53 14.05 14.63 29.16
C SER A 53 13.93 15.25 27.77
N LEU A 54 13.16 14.65 26.85
CA LEU A 54 12.87 15.23 25.53
C LEU A 54 12.08 16.54 25.69
N CYS A 55 11.00 16.53 26.49
CA CYS A 55 10.18 17.72 26.75
C CYS A 55 11.00 18.85 27.39
N GLU A 56 11.86 18.53 28.37
CA GLU A 56 12.74 19.50 29.02
C GLU A 56 13.76 20.10 28.04
N CYS A 57 14.32 19.27 27.15
CA CYS A 57 15.34 19.68 26.20
C CYS A 57 14.78 20.61 25.11
N VAL A 58 13.67 20.23 24.48
CA VAL A 58 13.05 21.04 23.40
C VAL A 58 12.21 22.21 23.95
N GLY A 59 11.70 22.10 25.18
CA GLY A 59 10.87 23.12 25.81
C GLY A 59 9.50 23.33 25.13
N ALA A 60 8.72 24.28 25.66
CA ALA A 60 7.35 24.54 25.20
C ALA A 60 7.24 25.10 23.77
N SER A 61 8.30 25.71 23.25
CA SER A 61 8.37 26.23 21.87
C SER A 61 8.87 25.19 20.87
N GLY A 62 9.39 24.06 21.32
CA GLY A 62 9.85 22.96 20.47
C GLY A 62 8.76 21.91 20.25
N SER A 63 9.06 20.90 19.44
CA SER A 63 8.11 19.81 19.15
C SER A 63 8.78 18.45 19.12
N ILE A 64 8.03 17.42 19.50
CA ILE A 64 8.45 16.02 19.47
C ILE A 64 7.48 15.28 18.56
N ILE A 65 8.00 14.66 17.51
CA ILE A 65 7.25 13.84 16.54
C ILE A 65 7.70 12.39 16.74
N VAL A 66 6.76 11.48 16.97
CA VAL A 66 7.05 10.05 17.18
C VAL A 66 6.18 9.24 16.22
N PRO A 67 6.75 8.31 15.42
CA PRO A 67 5.95 7.43 14.60
C PRO A 67 5.11 6.50 15.48
N THR A 68 3.86 6.25 15.09
CA THR A 68 2.86 5.46 15.83
C THR A 68 2.07 4.54 14.90
N TYR A 69 2.74 3.92 13.93
CA TYR A 69 2.12 3.14 12.85
C TYR A 69 1.16 2.06 13.35
N SER A 70 0.07 1.82 12.62
CA SER A 70 -0.98 0.84 12.99
C SER A 70 -1.46 -0.05 11.85
N TYR A 71 -1.15 0.29 10.59
CA TYR A 71 -1.52 -0.50 9.40
C TYR A 71 -3.01 -0.90 9.35
N THR A 72 -3.88 -0.07 9.93
CA THR A 72 -5.26 -0.44 10.28
C THR A 72 -6.09 -0.74 9.04
N PHE A 73 -6.00 0.10 8.00
CA PHE A 73 -6.73 -0.13 6.75
C PHE A 73 -6.19 -1.35 5.98
N GLY A 74 -4.94 -1.74 6.19
CA GLY A 74 -4.37 -2.98 5.64
C GLY A 74 -5.03 -4.25 6.20
N LYS A 75 -5.75 -4.14 7.33
CA LYS A 75 -6.45 -5.25 8.01
C LYS A 75 -7.95 -5.28 7.70
N HIS A 76 -8.45 -4.33 6.91
CA HIS A 76 -9.86 -4.24 6.59
C HIS A 76 -10.30 -5.41 5.70
N THR A 77 -11.41 -6.05 6.08
CA THR A 77 -12.17 -6.94 5.19
C THR A 77 -13.65 -6.57 5.21
N VAL A 78 -14.41 -7.02 4.20
CA VAL A 78 -15.85 -6.74 4.11
C VAL A 78 -16.60 -7.32 5.32
N THR A 79 -16.24 -8.53 5.76
CA THR A 79 -16.88 -9.21 6.90
C THR A 79 -16.30 -8.80 8.26
N ALA A 80 -15.11 -8.21 8.30
CA ALA A 80 -14.47 -7.66 9.49
C ALA A 80 -13.88 -6.26 9.23
N PRO A 81 -14.72 -5.21 9.18
CA PRO A 81 -14.24 -3.86 8.87
C PRO A 81 -13.25 -3.35 9.92
N ALA A 82 -12.06 -2.96 9.48
CA ALA A 82 -11.10 -2.26 10.34
C ALA A 82 -11.51 -0.80 10.59
N VAL A 83 -11.35 -0.35 11.84
CA VAL A 83 -11.65 1.02 12.27
C VAL A 83 -10.37 1.66 12.83
N TYR A 84 -9.95 2.77 12.23
CA TYR A 84 -8.88 3.62 12.75
C TYR A 84 -9.46 4.71 13.64
N ASP A 85 -8.94 4.81 14.85
CA ASP A 85 -9.30 5.78 15.87
C ASP A 85 -8.00 6.41 16.39
N GLU A 86 -7.82 7.71 16.18
CA GLU A 86 -6.59 8.42 16.53
C GLU A 86 -6.24 8.28 18.01
N GLU A 87 -7.26 8.22 18.88
CA GLU A 87 -7.11 8.09 20.34
C GLU A 87 -6.99 6.64 20.78
N LYS A 88 -7.74 5.71 20.17
CA LYS A 88 -7.90 4.33 20.68
C LYS A 88 -7.05 3.29 19.96
N THR A 89 -6.73 3.47 18.68
CA THR A 89 -5.93 2.49 17.94
C THR A 89 -4.52 2.45 18.51
N GLY A 90 -4.01 1.27 18.88
CA GLY A 90 -2.64 1.13 19.37
C GLY A 90 -1.58 1.43 18.31
N ALA A 91 -0.37 1.79 18.75
CA ALA A 91 0.83 1.79 17.90
C ALA A 91 1.46 0.39 17.88
N GLU A 92 1.98 -0.01 16.73
CA GLU A 92 2.49 -1.39 16.50
C GLU A 92 4.03 -1.46 16.39
N ILE A 93 4.72 -0.35 16.65
CA ILE A 93 6.18 -0.22 16.44
C ILE A 93 6.99 0.02 17.71
N GLY A 94 6.43 -0.34 18.87
CA GLY A 94 7.17 -0.44 20.12
C GLY A 94 6.55 0.30 21.30
N PRO A 95 7.12 0.11 22.50
CA PRO A 95 6.53 0.58 23.74
C PRO A 95 6.60 2.10 23.93
N PHE A 96 7.67 2.77 23.47
CA PHE A 96 7.79 4.21 23.60
C PHE A 96 6.80 4.98 22.70
N PRO A 97 6.61 4.61 21.41
CA PRO A 97 5.51 5.14 20.59
C PRO A 97 4.13 5.05 21.25
N GLU A 98 3.80 3.89 21.82
CA GLU A 98 2.53 3.65 22.51
C GLU A 98 2.40 4.49 23.79
N PHE A 99 3.46 4.57 24.58
CA PHE A 99 3.51 5.45 25.76
C PHE A 99 3.33 6.91 25.35
N PHE A 100 4.07 7.38 24.35
CA PHE A 100 4.09 8.78 23.92
C PHE A 100 2.73 9.25 23.41
N ARG A 101 2.04 8.45 22.59
CA ARG A 101 0.73 8.85 22.04
C ARG A 101 -0.36 9.05 23.10
N GLN A 102 -0.20 8.46 24.27
CA GLN A 102 -1.16 8.54 25.38
C GLN A 102 -0.90 9.74 26.31
N GLN A 103 0.15 10.52 26.07
CA GLN A 103 0.50 11.65 26.94
C GLN A 103 -0.38 12.87 26.68
N ASP A 104 -0.62 13.65 27.73
CA ASP A 104 -1.42 14.87 27.65
C ASP A 104 -0.86 15.87 26.63
N GLY A 105 -1.74 16.42 25.80
CA GLY A 105 -1.38 17.41 24.77
C GLY A 105 -0.60 16.83 23.58
N VAL A 106 -0.65 15.51 23.38
CA VAL A 106 -0.19 14.84 22.17
C VAL A 106 -1.35 14.68 21.20
N VAL A 107 -1.13 15.03 19.93
CA VAL A 107 -2.10 14.88 18.85
C VAL A 107 -1.58 13.87 17.84
N ARG A 108 -2.44 13.01 17.29
CA ARG A 108 -2.05 11.99 16.32
C ARG A 108 -2.64 12.26 14.95
N SER A 109 -1.89 11.95 13.90
CA SER A 109 -2.32 12.12 12.52
C SER A 109 -3.42 11.12 12.11
N CYS A 110 -4.21 11.51 11.11
CA CYS A 110 -5.26 10.67 10.53
C CYS A 110 -4.79 9.55 9.57
N ASP A 111 -3.47 9.39 9.34
CA ASP A 111 -2.93 8.33 8.49
C ASP A 111 -3.11 6.94 9.14
N PRO A 112 -3.92 6.03 8.56
CA PRO A 112 -4.21 4.73 9.15
C PRO A 112 -3.08 3.70 8.97
N PHE A 113 -2.01 4.03 8.23
CA PHE A 113 -0.82 3.22 8.06
C PHE A 113 0.35 3.83 8.83
N MET A 114 0.78 5.02 8.40
CA MET A 114 2.02 5.67 8.79
C MET A 114 1.80 6.80 9.80
N SER A 115 0.84 6.62 10.71
CA SER A 115 0.51 7.65 11.70
C SER A 115 1.71 8.08 12.54
N VAL A 116 1.70 9.36 12.93
CA VAL A 116 2.63 9.93 13.90
C VAL A 116 1.85 10.62 15.01
N ALA A 117 2.43 10.63 16.20
CA ALA A 117 1.99 11.42 17.34
C ALA A 117 2.94 12.63 17.50
N ILE A 118 2.38 13.82 17.76
CA ILE A 118 3.13 15.06 17.88
C ILE A 118 2.75 15.78 19.18
N LYS A 119 3.76 16.21 19.93
CA LYS A 119 3.62 17.16 21.04
C LYS A 119 4.30 18.48 20.67
N GLY A 120 3.57 19.58 20.74
CA GLY A 120 4.09 20.93 20.49
C GLY A 120 3.59 21.56 19.18
N PRO A 121 4.05 22.79 18.84
CA PRO A 121 3.53 23.58 17.72
C PRO A 121 3.55 22.91 16.34
N ALA A 122 4.44 21.93 16.11
CA ALA A 122 4.50 21.19 14.85
C ALA A 122 3.28 20.27 14.61
N SER A 123 2.35 20.15 15.57
CA SER A 123 1.09 19.41 15.37
C SER A 123 0.23 19.96 14.23
N ALA A 124 0.42 21.22 13.84
CA ALA A 124 -0.25 21.78 12.66
C ALA A 124 0.10 21.04 11.35
N LEU A 125 1.25 20.35 11.29
CA LEU A 125 1.70 19.62 10.10
C LEU A 125 0.82 18.41 9.75
N ILE A 126 0.08 17.86 10.73
CA ILE A 126 -0.77 16.67 10.54
C ILE A 126 -2.24 17.01 10.30
N GLU A 127 -2.60 18.30 10.22
CA GLU A 127 -3.97 18.73 9.95
C GLU A 127 -4.32 18.52 8.46
N ASN A 128 -5.48 17.93 8.17
CA ASN A 128 -5.98 17.76 6.79
C ASN A 128 -4.95 17.10 5.84
N LEU A 129 -4.30 16.03 6.28
CA LEU A 129 -3.41 15.26 5.38
C LEU A 129 -4.20 14.72 4.18
N THR A 130 -3.55 14.70 3.02
CA THR A 130 -4.05 13.96 1.86
C THR A 130 -4.16 12.48 2.17
N PRO A 131 -5.11 11.75 1.57
CA PRO A 131 -5.34 10.32 1.84
C PRO A 131 -4.32 9.41 1.15
N THR A 132 -3.04 9.70 1.38
CA THR A 132 -1.89 8.90 0.98
C THR A 132 -0.83 8.96 2.05
N SER A 133 -0.18 7.85 2.34
CA SER A 133 0.98 7.84 3.25
C SER A 133 2.25 8.35 2.57
N TYR A 134 2.37 8.12 1.26
CA TYR A 134 3.51 8.52 0.45
C TYR A 134 2.98 9.14 -0.83
N GLY A 135 3.19 10.44 -1.00
CA GLY A 135 2.59 11.18 -2.10
C GLY A 135 2.65 12.67 -1.87
N HIS A 136 1.96 13.41 -2.72
CA HIS A 136 1.84 14.85 -2.55
C HIS A 136 1.06 15.20 -1.29
N ASP A 137 1.57 16.18 -0.56
CA ASP A 137 1.09 16.75 0.69
C ASP A 137 0.90 15.73 1.82
N CYS A 138 1.64 14.61 1.74
CA CYS A 138 1.75 13.67 2.84
C CYS A 138 2.67 14.24 3.95
N LEU A 139 2.63 13.62 5.13
CA LEU A 139 3.43 14.07 6.27
C LEU A 139 4.91 14.22 5.92
N PHE A 140 5.50 13.22 5.26
CA PHE A 140 6.94 13.20 4.97
C PHE A 140 7.37 14.33 4.01
N GLU A 141 6.48 14.79 3.12
CA GLU A 141 6.68 16.02 2.36
C GLU A 141 6.62 17.24 3.29
N ARG A 142 5.58 17.33 4.13
CA ARG A 142 5.36 18.49 5.02
C ARG A 142 6.47 18.69 6.05
N LEU A 143 7.26 17.66 6.37
CA LEU A 143 8.44 17.79 7.23
C LEU A 143 9.58 18.57 6.54
N LEU A 144 9.64 18.57 5.21
CA LEU A 144 10.68 19.28 4.46
C LEU A 144 10.57 20.79 4.65
N GLY A 145 11.70 21.48 4.81
CA GLY A 145 11.76 22.94 4.98
C GLY A 145 11.29 23.44 6.34
N ASN A 146 10.94 22.54 7.27
CA ASN A 146 10.46 22.87 8.61
C ASN A 146 11.55 22.70 9.71
N ASN A 147 12.83 22.64 9.32
CA ASN A 147 13.98 22.49 10.22
C ASN A 147 13.84 21.31 11.20
N VAL A 148 13.28 20.19 10.72
CA VAL A 148 13.10 18.99 11.52
C VAL A 148 14.44 18.28 11.70
N ILE A 149 14.68 17.76 12.91
CA ILE A 149 15.85 16.98 13.25
C ILE A 149 15.45 15.52 13.37
N CYS A 150 16.08 14.64 12.60
CA CYS A 150 16.02 13.20 12.82
C CYS A 150 16.83 12.86 14.08
N LEU A 151 16.18 12.26 15.08
CA LEU A 151 16.78 11.87 16.36
C LEU A 151 16.56 10.37 16.61
N ASN A 152 17.61 9.57 16.42
CA ASN A 152 17.57 8.12 16.61
C ASN A 152 18.15 7.77 17.98
N LEU A 153 17.31 7.25 18.87
CA LEU A 153 17.66 6.93 20.26
C LEU A 153 17.91 5.42 20.42
N GLY A 154 19.18 5.03 20.53
CA GLY A 154 19.56 3.61 20.69
C GLY A 154 19.51 2.84 19.38
N LEU A 155 19.32 3.55 18.27
CA LEU A 155 19.25 3.07 16.91
C LEU A 155 20.37 3.71 16.08
N GLY A 156 20.80 3.03 15.00
CA GLY A 156 21.81 3.56 14.08
C GLY A 156 21.25 4.58 13.08
N PRO A 157 22.12 5.13 12.21
CA PRO A 157 21.73 6.07 11.15
C PRO A 157 20.86 5.42 10.05
N ASN A 158 20.75 4.08 10.05
CA ASN A 158 19.94 3.30 9.12
C ASN A 158 18.43 3.43 9.38
N TRP A 159 18.01 3.90 10.55
CA TRP A 159 16.60 4.12 10.85
C TRP A 159 16.14 5.47 10.30
N THR A 160 15.61 5.43 9.09
CA THR A 160 15.29 6.62 8.29
C THR A 160 13.80 6.89 8.32
N ALA A 161 13.39 8.05 8.86
CA ALA A 161 11.99 8.40 9.06
C ALA A 161 11.16 8.31 7.76
N PHE A 162 11.76 8.67 6.63
CA PHE A 162 11.12 8.83 5.32
C PHE A 162 11.51 7.75 4.31
N ILE A 163 12.13 6.63 4.72
CA ILE A 163 12.72 5.62 3.81
C ILE A 163 11.80 5.26 2.65
N HIS A 164 10.54 4.94 2.95
CA HIS A 164 9.56 4.53 1.95
C HIS A 164 8.97 5.70 1.14
N TYR A 165 9.00 6.91 1.69
CA TYR A 165 8.65 8.10 0.92
C TYR A 165 9.74 8.45 -0.10
N ALA A 166 11.02 8.26 0.27
CA ALA A 166 12.13 8.38 -0.67
C ALA A 166 12.06 7.30 -1.76
N ASP A 167 11.78 6.04 -1.41
CA ASP A 167 11.52 4.96 -2.37
C ASP A 167 10.40 5.33 -3.36
N TYR A 168 9.29 5.86 -2.83
CA TYR A 168 8.13 6.30 -3.61
C TYR A 168 8.52 7.41 -4.62
N LEU A 169 9.19 8.47 -4.17
CA LEU A 169 9.62 9.56 -5.05
C LEU A 169 10.65 9.12 -6.10
N ALA A 170 11.51 8.16 -5.74
CA ALA A 170 12.45 7.59 -6.67
C ALA A 170 11.80 6.62 -7.67
N ASN A 171 10.51 6.31 -7.54
CA ASN A 171 9.80 5.34 -8.36
C ASN A 171 10.56 4.01 -8.43
N VAL A 172 10.98 3.51 -7.26
CA VAL A 172 11.74 2.25 -7.19
C VAL A 172 10.89 1.09 -7.70
N PRO A 173 11.46 0.15 -8.45
CA PRO A 173 10.70 -0.90 -9.12
C PRO A 173 10.16 -1.99 -8.19
N PHE A 174 10.65 -2.07 -6.95
CA PHE A 174 10.22 -3.05 -5.95
C PHE A 174 9.11 -2.54 -5.01
N ARG A 175 8.52 -1.38 -5.31
CA ARG A 175 7.32 -0.88 -4.64
C ARG A 175 6.27 -0.48 -5.66
N TYR A 176 5.00 -0.54 -5.27
CA TYR A 176 3.90 -0.12 -6.11
C TYR A 176 2.74 0.39 -5.26
N ASP A 177 1.95 1.30 -5.83
CA ASP A 177 0.82 1.88 -5.14
C ASP A 177 -0.35 0.90 -5.03
N LYS A 178 -1.06 0.94 -3.90
CA LYS A 178 -2.27 0.17 -3.68
C LYS A 178 -3.30 1.01 -2.93
N LEU A 179 -4.54 0.89 -3.36
CA LEU A 179 -5.67 1.52 -2.70
C LEU A 179 -6.25 0.58 -1.66
N PHE A 180 -6.33 1.05 -0.43
CA PHE A 180 -6.97 0.35 0.69
C PHE A 180 -8.24 1.07 1.12
N SER A 181 -9.13 0.35 1.78
CA SER A 181 -10.35 0.91 2.36
C SER A 181 -10.41 0.66 3.87
N GLY A 182 -11.18 1.47 4.57
CA GLY A 182 -11.42 1.31 6.00
C GLY A 182 -12.35 2.36 6.57
N LEU A 183 -12.62 2.27 7.87
CA LEU A 183 -13.47 3.21 8.60
C LEU A 183 -12.64 4.05 9.55
N TYR A 184 -13.06 5.29 9.76
CA TYR A 184 -12.63 6.10 10.90
C TYR A 184 -13.68 6.01 12.01
N SER A 185 -13.24 6.16 13.26
CA SER A 185 -14.13 6.19 14.43
C SER A 185 -15.29 7.17 14.24
N GLY A 186 -16.51 6.74 14.57
CA GLY A 186 -17.73 7.54 14.40
C GLY A 186 -18.22 7.71 12.95
N SER A 187 -17.45 7.30 11.93
CA SER A 187 -17.87 7.33 10.53
C SER A 187 -18.61 6.06 10.14
N LYS A 188 -19.73 6.22 9.42
CA LYS A 188 -20.40 5.11 8.70
C LYS A 188 -19.94 4.99 7.24
N LYS A 189 -19.13 5.95 6.77
CA LYS A 189 -18.65 5.99 5.39
C LYS A 189 -17.23 5.41 5.33
N ILE A 190 -17.07 4.42 4.46
CA ILE A 190 -15.79 3.83 4.12
C ILE A 190 -14.93 4.88 3.40
N LYS A 191 -13.68 4.99 3.83
CA LYS A 191 -12.67 5.88 3.28
C LYS A 191 -11.64 5.05 2.55
N GLN A 192 -11.03 5.64 1.54
CA GLN A 192 -9.94 5.04 0.80
C GLN A 192 -8.63 5.72 1.17
N TRP A 193 -7.55 4.97 1.15
CA TRP A 193 -6.21 5.45 1.46
C TRP A 193 -5.19 4.81 0.54
N LEU A 194 -4.35 5.63 -0.10
CA LEU A 194 -3.29 5.17 -0.98
C LEU A 194 -2.04 4.85 -0.15
N TYR A 195 -1.47 3.66 -0.37
CA TYR A 195 -0.24 3.26 0.30
C TYR A 195 0.66 2.50 -0.68
N SER A 196 1.92 2.94 -0.79
CA SER A 196 2.93 2.27 -1.60
C SER A 196 3.45 1.06 -0.84
N VAL A 197 3.15 -0.15 -1.32
CA VAL A 197 3.55 -1.42 -0.72
C VAL A 197 4.85 -1.93 -1.34
N PRO A 198 5.72 -2.63 -0.58
CA PRO A 198 6.82 -3.38 -1.17
C PRO A 198 6.31 -4.67 -1.83
N LEU A 199 7.09 -5.21 -2.77
CA LEU A 199 6.94 -6.60 -3.21
C LEU A 199 7.16 -7.56 -2.03
N LEU A 200 6.54 -8.73 -2.08
CA LEU A 200 6.65 -9.73 -1.01
C LEU A 200 7.90 -10.60 -1.20
N SER A 201 9.07 -9.98 -1.32
CA SER A 201 10.34 -10.64 -1.62
C SER A 201 11.46 -10.21 -0.67
N ALA A 202 12.51 -11.01 -0.58
CA ALA A 202 13.68 -10.66 0.23
C ALA A 202 14.36 -9.41 -0.35
N GLU A 203 14.41 -9.31 -1.68
CA GLU A 203 15.03 -8.24 -2.45
C GLU A 203 14.38 -6.88 -2.20
N ALA A 204 13.09 -6.85 -1.86
CA ALA A 204 12.34 -5.63 -1.54
C ALA A 204 12.34 -5.28 -0.04
N THR A 205 13.03 -6.06 0.79
CA THR A 205 13.11 -5.80 2.24
C THR A 205 13.89 -4.52 2.48
N ALA A 206 13.33 -3.62 3.28
CA ALA A 206 13.90 -2.32 3.56
C ALA A 206 15.23 -2.44 4.32
N ASN A 207 16.30 -1.87 3.76
CA ASN A 207 17.62 -1.80 4.39
C ASN A 207 18.34 -0.51 3.99
N ALA A 208 18.49 0.41 4.95
CA ALA A 208 19.25 1.65 4.76
C ALA A 208 20.60 1.64 5.50
N HIS A 209 21.15 0.46 5.83
CA HIS A 209 22.39 0.36 6.60
C HIS A 209 23.60 0.93 5.87
N SER A 210 23.77 0.58 4.59
CA SER A 210 24.86 1.10 3.75
C SER A 210 24.77 2.63 3.59
N VAL A 211 23.59 3.14 3.22
CA VAL A 211 23.33 4.58 3.05
C VAL A 211 23.49 5.34 4.36
N GLY A 212 23.02 4.79 5.48
CA GLY A 212 23.18 5.40 6.80
C GLY A 212 24.64 5.49 7.24
N LEU A 213 25.45 4.45 7.01
CA LEU A 213 26.89 4.47 7.30
C LEU A 213 27.63 5.49 6.42
N GLU A 214 27.27 5.59 5.13
CA GLU A 214 27.88 6.59 4.26
C GLU A 214 27.53 8.00 4.72
N ALA A 215 26.27 8.25 5.07
CA ALA A 215 25.81 9.52 5.62
C ALA A 215 26.53 9.89 6.93
N GLU A 216 26.83 8.91 7.81
CA GLU A 216 27.69 9.13 8.98
C GLU A 216 29.12 9.50 8.57
N SER A 217 29.70 8.80 7.59
CA SER A 217 31.09 9.04 7.14
C SER A 217 31.31 10.42 6.53
N VAL A 218 30.30 10.99 5.88
CA VAL A 218 30.34 12.34 5.28
C VAL A 218 29.84 13.44 6.21
N GLY A 219 29.49 13.10 7.46
CA GLY A 219 29.13 14.05 8.51
C GLY A 219 27.68 14.54 8.51
N ILE A 220 26.77 13.90 7.77
CA ILE A 220 25.33 14.19 7.84
C ILE A 220 24.77 13.74 9.20
N TRP A 221 25.14 12.53 9.61
CA TRP A 221 24.86 12.05 10.95
C TRP A 221 25.98 12.44 11.91
N SER A 222 25.58 12.96 13.06
CA SER A 222 26.42 13.14 14.24
C SER A 222 25.84 12.33 15.39
N TYR A 223 26.63 12.02 16.42
CA TYR A 223 26.11 11.30 17.58
C TYR A 223 26.78 11.69 18.89
N THR A 224 26.10 11.38 19.99
CA THR A 224 26.69 11.29 21.33
C THR A 224 26.41 9.92 21.94
N THR A 225 27.05 9.61 23.07
CA THR A 225 26.90 8.34 23.78
C THR A 225 26.04 8.48 25.03
N LEU A 226 25.19 7.51 25.29
CA LEU A 226 24.44 7.35 26.54
C LEU A 226 24.50 5.89 26.96
N GLY A 227 24.96 5.62 28.19
CA GLY A 227 25.13 4.25 28.66
C GLY A 227 26.02 3.43 27.71
N ARG A 228 25.45 2.38 27.10
CA ARG A 228 26.13 1.56 26.06
C ARG A 228 25.69 1.85 24.62
N GLY A 229 24.77 2.79 24.42
CA GLY A 229 24.19 3.12 23.12
C GLY A 229 24.60 4.52 22.64
N ARG A 230 24.03 4.90 21.50
CA ARG A 230 24.23 6.22 20.87
C ARG A 230 22.91 6.94 20.63
N LEU A 231 22.97 8.26 20.67
CA LEU A 231 21.92 9.15 20.20
C LEU A 231 22.45 9.77 18.91
N TYR A 232 21.81 9.47 17.80
CA TYR A 232 22.18 9.98 16.48
C TYR A 232 21.28 11.16 16.10
N LYS A 233 21.88 12.18 15.48
CA LYS A 233 21.23 13.39 15.01
C LYS A 233 21.60 13.69 13.57
N ALA A 234 20.60 14.01 12.75
CA ALA A 234 20.78 14.60 11.42
C ALA A 234 19.70 15.65 11.15
N SER A 235 19.99 16.60 10.27
CA SER A 235 18.96 17.43 9.63
C SER A 235 18.08 16.52 8.76
N TYR A 236 16.75 16.64 8.89
CA TYR A 236 15.81 15.86 8.08
C TYR A 236 16.04 16.14 6.58
N ASP A 237 16.13 17.42 6.21
CA ASP A 237 16.27 17.87 4.82
C ASP A 237 17.60 17.41 4.21
N ASP A 238 18.72 17.59 4.93
CA ASP A 238 20.04 17.22 4.42
C ASP A 238 20.16 15.71 4.21
N TYR A 239 19.65 14.93 5.18
CA TYR A 239 19.64 13.47 5.06
C TYR A 239 18.70 13.01 3.96
N PHE A 240 17.52 13.64 3.82
CA PHE A 240 16.57 13.35 2.76
C PHE A 240 17.17 13.58 1.36
N ILE A 241 17.81 14.74 1.15
CA ILE A 241 18.47 15.07 -0.12
C ILE A 241 19.61 14.09 -0.41
N PHE A 242 20.40 13.72 0.60
CA PHE A 242 21.46 12.73 0.45
C PHE A 242 20.90 11.37 0.03
N VAL A 243 19.86 10.88 0.70
CA VAL A 243 19.21 9.61 0.37
C VAL A 243 18.63 9.63 -1.05
N LEU A 244 17.98 10.72 -1.48
CA LEU A 244 17.47 10.84 -2.85
C LEU A 244 18.58 10.79 -3.89
N LYS A 245 19.75 11.38 -3.64
CA LYS A 245 20.92 11.25 -4.54
C LYS A 245 21.37 9.80 -4.64
N LYS A 246 21.38 9.06 -3.53
CA LYS A 246 21.70 7.63 -3.54
C LYS A 246 20.70 6.80 -4.34
N LEU A 247 19.41 7.12 -4.24
CA LEU A 247 18.37 6.48 -5.04
C LEU A 247 18.37 6.89 -6.53
N GLN A 248 19.01 8.00 -6.89
CA GLN A 248 19.27 8.36 -8.29
C GLN A 248 20.41 7.52 -8.88
N GLU A 249 21.44 7.22 -8.08
CA GLU A 249 22.57 6.37 -8.45
C GLU A 249 22.20 4.88 -8.49
N ASN A 250 21.44 4.41 -7.50
CA ASN A 250 20.98 3.02 -7.38
C ASN A 250 19.57 2.96 -6.80
N LYS A 251 18.60 2.47 -7.58
CA LYS A 251 17.20 2.35 -7.15
C LYS A 251 17.02 1.39 -5.96
N TRP A 252 17.94 0.47 -5.71
CA TRP A 252 17.94 -0.46 -4.59
C TRP A 252 18.74 0.01 -3.37
N ALA A 253 19.20 1.26 -3.34
CA ALA A 253 20.05 1.75 -2.25
C ALA A 253 19.44 1.62 -0.84
N LEU A 254 18.11 1.50 -0.73
CA LEU A 254 17.37 1.34 0.52
C LEU A 254 16.71 -0.03 0.69
N ALA A 255 17.11 -1.03 -0.10
CA ALA A 255 16.62 -2.40 -0.02
C ALA A 255 17.76 -3.42 0.08
N GLU A 256 17.46 -4.63 0.57
CA GLU A 256 18.44 -5.73 0.67
C GLU A 256 18.86 -6.28 -0.70
N GLY A 257 17.96 -6.23 -1.69
CA GLY A 257 18.18 -6.82 -3.00
C GLY A 257 19.07 -6.00 -3.92
N GLU A 258 19.39 -6.61 -5.05
CA GLU A 258 19.99 -5.92 -6.20
C GLU A 258 18.94 -5.73 -7.30
N ASP A 259 19.32 -4.97 -8.33
CA ASP A 259 18.48 -4.78 -9.52
C ASP A 259 18.09 -6.14 -10.13
N CYS A 260 16.78 -6.35 -10.28
CA CYS A 260 16.22 -7.63 -10.70
C CYS A 260 14.91 -7.44 -11.49
N ASP A 261 14.55 -8.48 -12.27
CA ASP A 261 13.24 -8.56 -12.89
C ASP A 261 12.18 -8.89 -11.83
N VAL A 262 11.59 -7.82 -11.28
CA VAL A 262 10.55 -7.88 -10.25
C VAL A 262 9.32 -8.68 -10.66
N LYS A 263 8.98 -8.73 -11.95
CA LYS A 263 7.84 -9.52 -12.44
C LYS A 263 8.17 -11.01 -12.42
N LEU A 264 9.36 -11.37 -12.89
CA LEU A 264 9.83 -12.76 -12.82
C LEU A 264 9.96 -13.23 -11.38
N LEU A 265 10.43 -12.36 -10.48
CA LEU A 265 10.54 -12.64 -9.05
C LEU A 265 9.17 -12.97 -8.43
N GLU A 266 8.15 -12.16 -8.72
CA GLU A 266 6.79 -12.35 -8.23
C GLU A 266 6.09 -13.58 -8.81
N LEU A 267 6.30 -13.86 -10.12
CA LEU A 267 5.80 -15.09 -10.74
C LEU A 267 6.38 -16.34 -10.08
N LYS A 268 7.70 -16.33 -9.78
CA LYS A 268 8.37 -17.42 -9.05
C LYS A 268 7.84 -17.55 -7.63
N ARG A 269 7.68 -16.43 -6.91
CA ARG A 269 7.15 -16.42 -5.53
C ARG A 269 5.76 -17.04 -5.44
N CYS A 270 4.89 -16.70 -6.38
CA CYS A 270 3.51 -17.17 -6.37
C CYS A 270 3.32 -18.56 -7.00
N ASN A 271 4.34 -19.10 -7.68
CA ASN A 271 4.26 -20.36 -8.41
C ASN A 271 3.01 -20.43 -9.31
N ILE A 272 2.80 -19.35 -10.09
CA ILE A 272 1.57 -19.18 -10.89
C ILE A 272 1.43 -20.36 -11.86
N PRO A 273 0.35 -21.17 -11.76
CA PRO A 273 0.16 -22.30 -12.64
C PRO A 273 -0.13 -21.83 -14.07
N HIS A 274 0.48 -22.50 -15.07
CA HIS A 274 0.18 -22.23 -16.49
C HIS A 274 -1.29 -22.53 -16.87
N ASN A 275 -2.01 -23.25 -16.01
CA ASN A 275 -3.43 -23.59 -16.18
C ASN A 275 -4.36 -22.70 -15.32
N ASP A 276 -3.91 -21.53 -14.88
CA ASP A 276 -4.80 -20.57 -14.19
C ASP A 276 -5.97 -20.21 -15.12
N PHE A 277 -7.16 -20.72 -14.82
CA PHE A 277 -8.34 -20.54 -15.66
C PHE A 277 -8.82 -19.10 -15.54
N ALA A 278 -9.20 -18.49 -16.68
CA ALA A 278 -9.72 -17.13 -16.71
C ALA A 278 -10.87 -16.95 -15.72
N LYS A 279 -10.65 -16.15 -14.68
CA LYS A 279 -11.73 -15.66 -13.84
C LYS A 279 -12.16 -14.30 -14.33
N SER A 280 -13.44 -14.20 -14.70
CA SER A 280 -14.01 -12.92 -15.09
C SER A 280 -13.84 -11.90 -13.96
N GLY A 281 -13.37 -10.70 -14.31
CA GLY A 281 -13.21 -9.60 -13.36
C GLY A 281 -11.87 -9.53 -12.62
N ALA A 282 -10.87 -10.37 -12.91
CA ALA A 282 -9.51 -10.24 -12.35
C ALA A 282 -8.43 -10.17 -13.42
N ILE A 283 -7.33 -9.47 -13.15
CA ILE A 283 -6.12 -9.59 -13.96
C ILE A 283 -5.49 -10.95 -13.63
N THR A 284 -5.33 -11.81 -14.63
CA THR A 284 -4.64 -13.11 -14.48
C THR A 284 -3.55 -13.27 -15.53
N TYR A 285 -2.62 -14.19 -15.28
CA TYR A 285 -1.55 -14.52 -16.23
C TYR A 285 -2.15 -14.96 -17.58
N PHE A 286 -3.11 -15.90 -17.53
CA PHE A 286 -3.76 -16.43 -18.71
C PHE A 286 -4.48 -15.36 -19.54
N ILE A 287 -5.21 -14.45 -18.88
CA ILE A 287 -5.93 -13.37 -19.56
C ILE A 287 -4.93 -12.44 -20.29
N ASN A 288 -3.81 -12.11 -19.66
CA ASN A 288 -2.75 -11.32 -20.31
C ASN A 288 -2.13 -12.03 -21.51
N GLU A 289 -1.89 -13.34 -21.43
CA GLU A 289 -1.38 -14.12 -22.55
C GLU A 289 -2.38 -14.21 -23.69
N LEU A 290 -3.68 -14.29 -23.39
CA LEU A 290 -4.75 -14.25 -24.39
C LEU A 290 -4.77 -12.92 -25.15
N VAL A 291 -4.67 -11.78 -24.44
CA VAL A 291 -4.61 -10.45 -25.07
C VAL A 291 -3.37 -10.34 -25.97
N THR A 292 -2.24 -10.89 -25.54
CA THR A 292 -0.98 -10.91 -26.32
C THR A 292 -1.13 -11.75 -27.58
N SER A 293 -1.67 -12.95 -27.45
CA SER A 293 -1.94 -13.85 -28.58
C SER A 293 -2.88 -13.22 -29.61
N ILE A 294 -3.90 -12.47 -29.16
CA ILE A 294 -4.79 -11.71 -30.04
C ILE A 294 -4.01 -10.59 -30.75
N SER A 295 -3.19 -9.84 -30.01
CA SER A 295 -2.36 -8.79 -30.59
C SER A 295 -1.47 -9.33 -31.71
N ASP A 296 -0.76 -10.45 -31.46
CA ASP A 296 0.12 -11.09 -32.44
C ASP A 296 -0.65 -11.64 -33.65
N LYS A 297 -1.75 -12.37 -33.42
CA LYS A 297 -2.54 -13.02 -34.48
C LYS A 297 -3.21 -12.01 -35.42
N PHE A 298 -3.61 -10.85 -34.90
CA PHE A 298 -4.38 -9.85 -35.66
C PHE A 298 -3.58 -8.59 -36.01
N GLY A 299 -2.34 -8.46 -35.53
CA GLY A 299 -1.48 -7.29 -35.75
C GLY A 299 -1.98 -6.05 -35.04
N PHE A 300 -2.57 -6.19 -33.85
CA PHE A 300 -2.96 -5.06 -33.00
C PHE A 300 -1.76 -4.56 -32.22
N GLU A 301 -1.74 -3.27 -31.91
CA GLU A 301 -0.78 -2.70 -30.96
C GLU A 301 -1.14 -3.11 -29.54
N LEU A 302 -0.12 -3.28 -28.70
CA LEU A 302 -0.25 -3.72 -27.32
C LEU A 302 0.23 -2.62 -26.38
N LEU A 303 -0.63 -2.16 -25.48
CA LEU A 303 -0.23 -1.36 -24.32
C LEU A 303 -0.22 -2.21 -23.05
N VAL A 304 0.68 -1.83 -22.14
CA VAL A 304 0.91 -2.53 -20.87
C VAL A 304 0.93 -1.50 -19.74
N PHE A 305 0.03 -1.69 -18.77
CA PHE A 305 -0.07 -0.85 -17.58
C PHE A 305 0.32 -1.68 -16.36
N ASN A 306 1.41 -1.33 -15.69
CA ASN A 306 1.86 -2.07 -14.51
C ASN A 306 0.87 -1.94 -13.36
N THR A 307 0.80 -2.96 -12.50
CA THR A 307 0.15 -2.85 -11.19
C THR A 307 0.63 -1.60 -10.45
N GLY A 308 -0.28 -0.89 -9.79
CA GLY A 308 0.00 0.38 -9.11
C GLY A 308 0.06 1.60 -10.03
N PHE A 309 -0.07 1.45 -11.35
CA PHE A 309 -0.18 2.59 -12.26
C PHE A 309 -1.49 3.35 -12.01
N ASN A 310 -1.37 4.68 -11.85
CA ASN A 310 -2.49 5.58 -11.65
C ASN A 310 -3.01 6.13 -12.99
N ALA A 311 -4.30 5.96 -13.23
CA ALA A 311 -5.00 6.36 -14.43
C ALA A 311 -6.31 7.09 -14.04
N LEU A 312 -6.32 8.42 -14.20
CA LEU A 312 -7.40 9.28 -13.68
C LEU A 312 -7.58 9.06 -12.16
N ASP A 313 -8.71 8.49 -11.77
CA ASP A 313 -9.10 8.10 -10.42
C ASP A 313 -8.93 6.59 -10.13
N HIS A 314 -8.38 5.84 -11.08
CA HIS A 314 -8.22 4.39 -10.96
C HIS A 314 -6.77 4.00 -10.79
N ILE A 315 -6.55 2.93 -10.02
CA ILE A 315 -5.28 2.26 -9.91
C ILE A 315 -5.38 0.89 -10.58
N ILE A 316 -4.36 0.49 -11.34
CA ILE A 316 -4.28 -0.88 -11.85
C ILE A 316 -4.03 -1.83 -10.68
N PRO A 317 -4.94 -2.76 -10.38
CA PRO A 317 -4.76 -3.67 -9.24
C PRO A 317 -3.62 -4.67 -9.49
N GLU A 318 -3.24 -5.40 -8.43
CA GLU A 318 -2.41 -6.60 -8.59
C GLU A 318 -3.08 -7.62 -9.53
N ALA A 319 -2.28 -8.50 -10.14
CA ALA A 319 -2.85 -9.72 -10.68
C ALA A 319 -3.22 -10.68 -9.54
N TRP A 320 -4.15 -11.58 -9.82
CA TRP A 320 -4.71 -12.52 -8.86
C TRP A 320 -4.67 -13.95 -9.41
N TYR A 321 -4.54 -14.93 -8.51
CA TYR A 321 -4.57 -16.36 -8.85
C TYR A 321 -5.28 -17.14 -7.74
N CYS A 322 -5.84 -18.30 -8.11
CA CYS A 322 -6.37 -19.28 -7.15
C CYS A 322 -5.90 -20.68 -7.55
N SER A 323 -5.07 -21.27 -6.69
CA SER A 323 -4.42 -22.56 -6.95
C SER A 323 -5.26 -23.75 -6.48
N SER A 324 -6.01 -23.59 -5.39
CA SER A 324 -6.89 -24.64 -4.86
C SER A 324 -7.97 -24.06 -3.96
N ALA A 325 -9.12 -24.72 -3.91
CA ALA A 325 -10.17 -24.45 -2.94
C ALA A 325 -10.86 -25.77 -2.54
N SER A 326 -11.11 -25.96 -1.25
CA SER A 326 -11.84 -27.11 -0.72
C SER A 326 -12.57 -26.74 0.56
N ILE A 327 -13.79 -27.25 0.73
CA ILE A 327 -14.55 -27.18 1.97
C ILE A 327 -15.00 -28.60 2.31
N THR A 328 -14.67 -29.06 3.51
CA THR A 328 -15.12 -30.33 4.06
C THR A 328 -16.07 -30.12 5.22
N ASP A 329 -17.13 -30.92 5.25
CA ASP A 329 -18.08 -30.98 6.35
C ASP A 329 -17.48 -31.69 7.59
N SER A 330 -18.25 -31.79 8.66
CA SER A 330 -17.80 -32.41 9.92
C SER A 330 -17.56 -33.92 9.81
N LEU A 331 -18.13 -34.56 8.79
CA LEU A 331 -18.00 -35.99 8.47
C LEU A 331 -16.84 -36.26 7.49
N GLY A 332 -16.18 -35.22 6.97
CA GLY A 332 -15.09 -35.30 6.01
C GLY A 332 -15.53 -35.37 4.55
N HIS A 333 -16.82 -35.15 4.25
CA HIS A 333 -17.28 -35.07 2.86
C HIS A 333 -16.94 -33.70 2.26
N ASN A 334 -16.46 -33.70 1.02
CA ASN A 334 -16.20 -32.46 0.29
C ASN A 334 -17.52 -31.86 -0.23
N LEU A 335 -17.71 -30.56 0.01
CA LEU A 335 -18.71 -29.78 -0.71
C LEU A 335 -18.29 -29.63 -2.18
N PRO A 336 -19.25 -29.48 -3.12
CA PRO A 336 -18.99 -29.39 -4.55
C PRO A 336 -18.45 -27.99 -4.91
N ILE A 337 -17.25 -27.69 -4.46
CA ILE A 337 -16.54 -26.46 -4.77
C ILE A 337 -15.21 -26.75 -5.46
N ASP A 338 -14.79 -25.80 -6.28
CA ASP A 338 -13.51 -25.80 -6.97
C ASP A 338 -12.94 -24.38 -7.00
N THR A 339 -11.84 -24.18 -7.73
CA THR A 339 -11.29 -22.85 -7.91
C THR A 339 -12.30 -21.90 -8.56
N ASN A 340 -13.12 -22.32 -9.53
CA ASN A 340 -14.13 -21.45 -10.18
C ASN A 340 -15.20 -20.93 -9.22
N SER A 341 -15.45 -21.67 -8.15
CA SER A 341 -16.38 -21.29 -7.09
C SER A 341 -15.89 -20.10 -6.25
N ILE A 342 -14.59 -19.77 -6.29
CA ILE A 342 -14.02 -18.65 -5.51
C ILE A 342 -14.19 -17.32 -6.25
N LEU A 343 -14.59 -16.26 -5.55
CA LEU A 343 -14.77 -14.93 -6.14
C LEU A 343 -13.40 -14.30 -6.52
N PRO A 344 -13.31 -13.50 -7.60
CA PRO A 344 -12.07 -12.81 -7.98
C PRO A 344 -11.58 -11.89 -6.85
N TYR A 345 -10.26 -11.74 -6.74
CA TYR A 345 -9.58 -11.01 -5.66
C TYR A 345 -9.84 -11.53 -4.23
N SER A 346 -10.32 -12.77 -4.09
CA SER A 346 -10.45 -13.38 -2.76
C SER A 346 -9.11 -13.50 -2.04
N GLN A 347 -9.13 -13.33 -0.72
CA GLN A 347 -7.97 -13.63 0.14
C GLN A 347 -7.85 -15.14 0.41
N SER A 348 -6.64 -15.62 0.72
CA SER A 348 -6.46 -16.98 1.21
C SER A 348 -7.12 -17.17 2.57
N PHE A 349 -7.60 -18.38 2.84
CA PHE A 349 -8.14 -18.76 4.14
C PHE A 349 -7.87 -20.23 4.42
N GLU A 350 -7.37 -20.55 5.61
CA GLU A 350 -7.25 -21.92 6.11
C GLU A 350 -7.71 -21.96 7.56
N GLY A 351 -8.79 -22.71 7.82
CA GLY A 351 -9.34 -22.76 9.16
C GLY A 351 -10.66 -23.52 9.26
N LYS A 352 -11.12 -23.68 10.50
CA LYS A 352 -12.44 -24.22 10.80
C LYS A 352 -13.42 -23.10 11.13
N ILE A 353 -14.62 -23.16 10.57
CA ILE A 353 -15.66 -22.14 10.72
C ILE A 353 -17.03 -22.79 10.82
N THR A 354 -17.95 -22.18 11.58
CA THR A 354 -19.35 -22.64 11.62
C THR A 354 -20.04 -22.34 10.29
N GLY A 355 -21.04 -23.13 9.92
CA GLY A 355 -21.84 -22.86 8.71
C GLY A 355 -22.48 -21.48 8.73
N PHE A 356 -22.92 -21.02 9.91
CA PHE A 356 -23.43 -19.66 10.09
C PHE A 356 -22.41 -18.59 9.66
N ASN A 357 -21.15 -18.73 10.06
CA ASN A 357 -20.11 -17.78 9.69
C ASN A 357 -19.64 -17.99 8.25
N LEU A 358 -19.57 -19.24 7.76
CA LEU A 358 -19.25 -19.55 6.36
C LEU A 358 -20.24 -18.87 5.40
N LYS A 359 -21.54 -18.86 5.72
CA LYS A 359 -22.57 -18.20 4.90
C LYS A 359 -22.33 -16.70 4.71
N LYS A 360 -21.60 -16.03 5.61
CA LYS A 360 -21.23 -14.61 5.44
C LYS A 360 -20.24 -14.39 4.29
N HIS A 361 -19.54 -15.44 3.86
CA HIS A 361 -18.58 -15.41 2.76
C HIS A 361 -19.18 -15.85 1.41
N ILE A 362 -20.45 -16.25 1.39
CA ILE A 362 -21.15 -16.63 0.15
C ILE A 362 -21.64 -15.36 -0.53
N ASN A 363 -21.23 -15.15 -1.79
CA ASN A 363 -21.64 -14.01 -2.60
C ASN A 363 -21.48 -12.66 -1.86
N ILE A 364 -20.33 -12.45 -1.22
CA ILE A 364 -20.03 -11.20 -0.50
C ILE A 364 -20.39 -10.02 -1.40
N ASN A 365 -21.33 -9.20 -0.92
CA ASN A 365 -21.79 -8.00 -1.58
C ASN A 365 -20.95 -6.82 -1.09
N SER A 366 -20.24 -6.16 -2.00
CA SER A 366 -19.45 -4.97 -1.74
C SER A 366 -19.99 -3.82 -2.57
N LYS A 367 -19.95 -2.61 -2.00
CA LYS A 367 -20.27 -1.37 -2.73
C LYS A 367 -19.10 -0.90 -3.59
N PHE A 368 -17.93 -1.50 -3.40
CA PHE A 368 -16.69 -1.18 -4.06
C PHE A 368 -16.18 -2.39 -4.85
N PRO A 369 -15.14 -2.19 -5.66
CA PRO A 369 -14.50 -3.28 -6.36
C PRO A 369 -13.86 -4.25 -5.38
N ARG A 370 -13.93 -5.55 -5.70
CA ARG A 370 -13.36 -6.59 -4.84
C ARG A 370 -11.86 -6.43 -4.61
N TYR A 371 -11.12 -5.83 -5.55
CA TYR A 371 -9.68 -5.59 -5.37
C TYR A 371 -9.36 -4.48 -4.35
N ILE A 372 -10.34 -3.63 -4.02
CA ILE A 372 -10.27 -2.59 -2.97
C ILE A 372 -10.83 -3.17 -1.66
N GLU A 373 -12.07 -3.66 -1.68
CA GLU A 373 -12.72 -4.28 -0.53
C GLU A 373 -12.51 -5.80 -0.54
N ARG A 374 -11.31 -6.19 -0.12
CA ARG A 374 -10.90 -7.59 -0.12
C ARG A 374 -11.51 -8.35 1.04
N ASP A 375 -11.96 -9.56 0.74
CA ASP A 375 -12.27 -10.61 1.71
C ASP A 375 -12.12 -11.94 0.96
N TRP A 376 -12.19 -13.09 1.63
CA TRP A 376 -12.37 -14.35 0.93
C TRP A 376 -13.85 -14.59 0.68
N GLY A 377 -14.22 -14.99 -0.53
CA GLY A 377 -15.62 -15.24 -0.86
C GLY A 377 -15.80 -16.31 -1.92
N LEU A 378 -16.98 -16.90 -1.94
CA LEU A 378 -17.30 -18.01 -2.83
C LEU A 378 -18.76 -17.99 -3.29
N VAL A 379 -19.04 -18.73 -4.35
CA VAL A 379 -20.36 -19.00 -4.90
C VAL A 379 -20.70 -20.46 -4.63
N ILE A 380 -21.68 -20.71 -3.77
CA ILE A 380 -22.23 -22.04 -3.48
C ILE A 380 -23.69 -21.89 -3.04
N GLU A 381 -24.51 -22.90 -3.32
CA GLU A 381 -25.88 -22.94 -2.83
C GLU A 381 -25.92 -23.01 -1.29
N GLN A 382 -26.51 -22.01 -0.65
CA GLN A 382 -26.54 -21.91 0.83
C GLN A 382 -27.20 -23.12 1.51
N ARG A 383 -28.09 -23.84 0.83
CA ARG A 383 -28.76 -25.05 1.34
C ARG A 383 -27.81 -26.21 1.61
N LEU A 384 -26.60 -26.19 1.04
CA LEU A 384 -25.56 -27.19 1.28
C LEU A 384 -24.81 -26.97 2.59
N ILE A 385 -25.10 -25.88 3.31
CA ILE A 385 -24.40 -25.46 4.53
C ILE A 385 -25.39 -25.38 5.68
N GLN A 386 -25.15 -26.18 6.73
CA GLN A 386 -25.94 -26.19 7.97
C GLN A 386 -25.32 -25.23 8.99
N ASP A 387 -26.13 -24.41 9.65
CA ASP A 387 -25.62 -23.30 10.48
C ASP A 387 -24.76 -23.76 11.67
N ASP A 388 -25.20 -24.83 12.32
CA ASP A 388 -24.58 -25.39 13.54
C ASP A 388 -23.43 -26.36 13.25
N GLU A 389 -23.20 -26.69 11.98
CA GLU A 389 -22.12 -27.58 11.57
C GLU A 389 -20.78 -26.84 11.45
N MET A 390 -19.69 -27.53 11.75
CA MET A 390 -18.33 -27.04 11.54
C MET A 390 -17.79 -27.51 10.18
N TYR A 391 -17.26 -26.56 9.42
CA TYR A 391 -16.61 -26.81 8.13
C TYR A 391 -15.12 -26.52 8.22
N SER A 392 -14.31 -27.35 7.58
CA SER A 392 -12.88 -27.06 7.35
C SER A 392 -12.74 -26.45 5.97
N VAL A 393 -12.29 -25.19 5.91
CA VAL A 393 -12.14 -24.42 4.67
C VAL A 393 -10.66 -24.26 4.37
N LYS A 394 -10.27 -24.53 3.13
CA LYS A 394 -8.92 -24.27 2.61
C LYS A 394 -9.03 -23.62 1.24
N ILE A 395 -8.65 -22.36 1.16
CA ILE A 395 -8.61 -21.56 -0.06
C ILE A 395 -7.19 -21.02 -0.20
N ASN A 396 -6.53 -21.38 -1.30
CA ASN A 396 -5.18 -20.94 -1.61
C ASN A 396 -5.21 -20.02 -2.84
N CYS A 397 -5.22 -18.73 -2.57
CA CYS A 397 -5.19 -17.67 -3.57
C CYS A 397 -4.30 -16.51 -3.12
N GLY A 398 -3.88 -15.70 -4.06
CA GLY A 398 -2.99 -14.59 -3.74
C GLY A 398 -2.98 -13.54 -4.83
N THR A 399 -2.26 -12.46 -4.53
CA THR A 399 -1.98 -11.40 -5.48
C THR A 399 -0.49 -11.26 -5.71
N TYR A 400 -0.15 -10.74 -6.89
CA TYR A 400 1.24 -10.52 -7.29
C TYR A 400 1.35 -9.30 -8.18
N PHE A 401 2.52 -8.66 -8.14
CA PHE A 401 2.82 -7.54 -9.02
C PHE A 401 2.88 -8.03 -10.47
N SER A 402 2.10 -7.39 -11.33
CA SER A 402 1.97 -7.76 -12.73
C SER A 402 1.58 -6.52 -13.55
N HIS A 403 0.69 -6.69 -14.53
CA HIS A 403 0.25 -5.65 -15.43
C HIS A 403 -1.12 -6.00 -16.02
N ALA A 404 -1.86 -4.98 -16.44
CA ALA A 404 -2.99 -5.11 -17.34
C ALA A 404 -2.54 -4.83 -18.78
N LYS A 405 -3.16 -5.51 -19.76
CA LYS A 405 -2.85 -5.37 -21.18
C LYS A 405 -4.07 -4.91 -21.97
N ILE A 406 -3.79 -4.17 -23.05
CA ILE A 406 -4.81 -3.81 -24.05
C ILE A 406 -4.24 -4.05 -25.44
N ALA A 407 -4.99 -4.78 -26.27
CA ALA A 407 -4.73 -4.88 -27.69
C ALA A 407 -5.73 -4.00 -28.47
N PHE A 408 -5.23 -3.17 -29.38
CA PHE A 408 -6.05 -2.23 -30.15
C PHE A 408 -5.50 -1.98 -31.57
N LYS A 409 -6.35 -1.51 -32.47
CA LYS A 409 -5.99 -1.17 -33.84
C LYS A 409 -5.62 0.31 -33.96
N ARG A 410 -4.38 0.63 -34.36
CA ARG A 410 -3.90 2.00 -34.58
C ARG A 410 -4.61 2.69 -35.74
N GLY A 411 -4.76 4.02 -35.64
CA GLY A 411 -5.32 4.87 -36.71
C GLY A 411 -6.85 5.00 -36.71
N SER A 412 -7.50 4.53 -35.64
CA SER A 412 -8.95 4.62 -35.48
C SER A 412 -9.32 5.68 -34.44
N PHE A 413 -9.98 6.77 -34.85
CA PHE A 413 -10.39 7.87 -33.97
C PHE A 413 -11.67 7.61 -33.16
N LYS A 414 -12.30 6.44 -33.33
CA LYS A 414 -13.53 6.05 -32.63
C LYS A 414 -13.41 4.63 -32.10
N CYS A 415 -13.54 4.48 -30.77
CA CYS A 415 -13.75 3.17 -30.12
C CYS A 415 -15.23 2.80 -30.20
N VAL A 416 -15.53 1.66 -30.80
CA VAL A 416 -16.92 1.20 -31.01
C VAL A 416 -17.20 -0.12 -30.30
N ASN A 417 -16.18 -0.92 -29.99
CA ASN A 417 -16.33 -2.16 -29.24
C ASN A 417 -15.23 -2.29 -28.18
N VAL A 418 -15.59 -2.79 -26.99
CA VAL A 418 -14.68 -3.22 -25.94
C VAL A 418 -15.01 -4.66 -25.61
N ILE A 419 -14.00 -5.53 -25.58
CA ILE A 419 -14.19 -6.94 -25.26
C ILE A 419 -13.31 -7.30 -24.07
N ASN A 420 -13.92 -7.82 -23.01
CA ASN A 420 -13.19 -8.37 -21.89
C ASN A 420 -12.61 -9.73 -22.31
N ALA A 421 -11.33 -9.93 -22.06
CA ALA A 421 -10.68 -11.19 -22.39
C ALA A 421 -11.26 -12.41 -21.65
N SER A 422 -12.01 -12.22 -20.55
CA SER A 422 -12.78 -13.32 -19.93
C SER A 422 -13.96 -13.80 -20.78
N ASP A 423 -14.61 -12.94 -21.56
CA ASP A 423 -15.76 -13.28 -22.42
C ASP A 423 -15.36 -14.29 -23.51
N PHE A 424 -14.09 -14.26 -23.91
CA PHE A 424 -13.51 -15.14 -24.90
C PHE A 424 -13.35 -16.59 -24.42
N HIS A 425 -13.19 -16.81 -23.12
CA HIS A 425 -13.03 -18.15 -22.56
C HIS A 425 -14.35 -18.94 -22.56
N GLN A 426 -15.50 -18.26 -22.41
CA GLN A 426 -16.79 -18.94 -22.27
C GLN A 426 -17.31 -19.54 -23.58
N SER A 427 -16.77 -19.17 -24.75
CA SER A 427 -17.11 -19.81 -26.03
C SER A 427 -16.02 -19.60 -27.12
N ARG A 428 -15.25 -20.66 -27.41
CA ARG A 428 -14.15 -20.66 -28.40
C ARG A 428 -14.62 -20.51 -29.86
N GLU A 429 -15.86 -20.89 -30.17
CA GLU A 429 -16.44 -20.68 -31.50
C GLU A 429 -16.91 -19.23 -31.68
N LEU A 430 -17.51 -18.65 -30.63
CA LEU A 430 -17.87 -17.23 -30.60
C LEU A 430 -16.63 -16.34 -30.66
N TYR A 431 -15.52 -16.79 -30.07
CA TYR A 431 -14.19 -16.16 -30.09
C TYR A 431 -13.67 -15.92 -31.51
N ASP A 432 -13.52 -16.98 -32.30
CA ASP A 432 -12.96 -16.87 -33.66
C ASP A 432 -13.92 -16.15 -34.61
N PHE A 433 -15.23 -16.23 -34.37
CA PHE A 433 -16.24 -15.49 -35.13
C PHE A 433 -16.15 -13.98 -34.86
N LYS A 434 -16.22 -13.56 -33.59
CA LYS A 434 -16.14 -12.14 -33.20
C LYS A 434 -14.84 -11.53 -33.70
N LEU A 435 -13.69 -12.15 -33.47
CA LEU A 435 -12.39 -11.60 -33.86
C LEU A 435 -12.22 -11.40 -35.38
N LYS A 436 -12.82 -12.26 -36.21
CA LYS A 436 -12.85 -12.06 -37.67
C LYS A 436 -13.67 -10.83 -38.06
N GLU A 437 -14.80 -10.60 -37.38
CA GLU A 437 -15.64 -9.41 -37.56
C GLU A 437 -14.90 -8.12 -37.15
N LEU A 438 -14.14 -8.18 -36.04
CA LEU A 438 -13.35 -7.03 -35.55
C LEU A 438 -12.24 -6.62 -36.53
N LYS A 439 -11.55 -7.59 -37.16
CA LYS A 439 -10.52 -7.28 -38.15
C LYS A 439 -11.08 -6.53 -39.36
N ALA A 440 -12.30 -6.90 -39.78
CA ALA A 440 -12.97 -6.31 -40.93
C ALA A 440 -13.58 -4.93 -40.64
N SER A 441 -13.74 -4.56 -39.36
CA SER A 441 -14.34 -3.29 -38.96
C SER A 441 -13.42 -2.08 -39.28
N PRO A 442 -13.96 -0.98 -39.81
CA PRO A 442 -13.25 0.29 -39.97
C PRO A 442 -13.06 1.05 -38.65
N PHE A 443 -13.63 0.58 -37.54
CA PHE A 443 -13.59 1.23 -36.23
C PHE A 443 -12.59 0.57 -35.26
N CYS A 444 -12.16 1.30 -34.20
CA CYS A 444 -11.30 0.72 -33.17
C CYS A 444 -12.10 -0.25 -32.31
N THR A 445 -11.57 -1.45 -32.11
CA THR A 445 -12.01 -2.37 -31.06
C THR A 445 -10.88 -2.58 -30.07
N LEU A 446 -11.20 -2.45 -28.79
CA LEU A 446 -10.28 -2.70 -27.69
C LEU A 446 -10.51 -4.10 -27.15
N VAL A 447 -9.44 -4.86 -27.01
CA VAL A 447 -9.44 -6.11 -26.24
C VAL A 447 -8.67 -5.85 -24.97
N VAL A 448 -9.35 -5.93 -23.83
CA VAL A 448 -8.79 -5.53 -22.54
C VAL A 448 -8.66 -6.75 -21.62
N SER A 449 -7.55 -6.83 -20.89
CA SER A 449 -7.38 -7.85 -19.86
C SER A 449 -8.25 -7.57 -18.63
N HIS A 450 -8.55 -6.30 -18.38
CA HIS A 450 -9.32 -5.85 -17.22
C HIS A 450 -9.90 -4.46 -17.50
N GLU A 451 -11.04 -4.14 -16.90
CA GLU A 451 -11.73 -2.87 -17.12
C GLU A 451 -10.86 -1.65 -16.75
N THR A 452 -10.05 -1.76 -15.68
CA THR A 452 -9.12 -0.68 -15.29
C THR A 452 -8.05 -0.40 -16.35
N ALA A 453 -7.71 -1.36 -17.20
CA ALA A 453 -6.81 -1.13 -18.33
C ALA A 453 -7.47 -0.15 -19.33
N MET A 454 -8.74 -0.38 -19.66
CA MET A 454 -9.50 0.52 -20.55
C MET A 454 -9.43 1.96 -20.06
N VAL A 455 -9.60 2.17 -18.75
CA VAL A 455 -9.49 3.50 -18.13
C VAL A 455 -8.11 4.11 -18.35
N ALA A 456 -7.06 3.33 -18.13
CA ALA A 456 -5.68 3.78 -18.35
C ALA A 456 -5.42 4.19 -19.79
N TRP A 457 -5.91 3.43 -20.76
CA TRP A 457 -5.79 3.78 -22.17
C TRP A 457 -6.55 5.05 -22.54
N ILE A 458 -7.78 5.21 -22.04
CA ILE A 458 -8.56 6.45 -22.22
C ILE A 458 -7.80 7.64 -21.63
N ALA A 459 -7.18 7.48 -20.46
CA ALA A 459 -6.41 8.52 -19.81
C ALA A 459 -5.19 8.96 -20.66
N GLU A 460 -4.47 7.99 -21.23
CA GLU A 460 -3.28 8.23 -22.07
C GLU A 460 -3.63 8.87 -23.42
N HIS A 461 -4.78 8.51 -24.02
CA HIS A 461 -5.19 8.96 -25.35
C HIS A 461 -6.28 10.04 -25.33
N ARG A 462 -6.50 10.69 -24.17
CA ARG A 462 -7.64 11.59 -23.93
C ARG A 462 -7.69 12.80 -24.86
N GLN A 463 -6.55 13.26 -25.37
CA GLN A 463 -6.50 14.37 -26.33
C GLN A 463 -6.92 13.97 -27.75
N GLU A 464 -7.00 12.67 -28.04
CA GLU A 464 -7.18 12.11 -29.39
C GLU A 464 -8.59 11.51 -29.62
N LEU A 465 -9.45 11.48 -28.59
CA LEU A 465 -10.74 10.78 -28.62
C LEU A 465 -11.93 11.72 -28.41
N GLU A 466 -12.87 11.74 -29.36
CA GLU A 466 -14.24 12.19 -29.09
C GLU A 466 -14.98 11.07 -28.34
N LEU A 467 -15.13 11.23 -27.02
CA LEU A 467 -15.82 10.29 -26.15
C LEU A 467 -17.32 10.26 -26.52
N ASN A 468 -17.73 9.30 -27.37
CA ASN A 468 -19.16 9.11 -27.66
C ASN A 468 -19.87 8.46 -26.47
N GLN A 469 -21.12 8.87 -26.24
CA GLN A 469 -22.00 8.35 -25.19
C GLN A 469 -22.24 6.81 -25.28
N GLU A 470 -21.84 6.15 -26.37
CA GLU A 470 -21.92 4.69 -26.58
C GLU A 470 -20.94 3.86 -25.72
N ILE A 471 -19.85 4.45 -25.20
CA ILE A 471 -18.92 3.73 -24.29
C ILE A 471 -19.64 3.33 -22.98
N ASN A 472 -20.73 4.01 -22.62
CA ASN A 472 -21.55 3.69 -21.45
C ASN A 472 -22.34 2.37 -21.56
N LEU A 473 -22.33 1.68 -22.71
CA LEU A 473 -23.24 0.56 -22.99
C LEU A 473 -22.56 -0.79 -23.31
N LEU A 474 -21.22 -0.90 -23.23
CA LEU A 474 -20.50 -2.05 -23.81
C LEU A 474 -19.74 -2.97 -22.83
N CYS A 475 -19.83 -2.76 -21.51
CA CYS A 475 -19.59 -3.88 -20.59
C CYS A 475 -20.83 -4.79 -20.60
N SER A 476 -20.82 -5.82 -21.45
CA SER A 476 -21.96 -6.72 -21.63
C SER A 476 -22.13 -7.79 -20.54
N SER A 477 -21.38 -7.73 -19.43
CA SER A 477 -21.76 -8.52 -18.25
C SER A 477 -22.78 -7.68 -17.46
N LYS A 478 -23.95 -8.24 -17.17
CA LYS A 478 -24.94 -7.64 -16.24
C LYS A 478 -24.37 -7.42 -14.82
N ASP A 479 -23.14 -7.86 -14.60
CA ASP A 479 -22.36 -7.77 -13.37
C ASP A 479 -21.19 -6.76 -13.46
N SER A 480 -21.10 -5.93 -14.52
CA SER A 480 -19.98 -4.99 -14.65
C SER A 480 -20.02 -3.99 -13.50
N GLU A 481 -19.02 -4.06 -12.62
CA GLU A 481 -18.90 -3.18 -11.46
C GLU A 481 -18.87 -1.71 -11.92
N TRP A 482 -18.37 -1.43 -13.13
CA TRP A 482 -18.36 -0.11 -13.77
C TRP A 482 -19.69 0.68 -13.71
N TYR A 483 -20.83 0.03 -13.97
CA TYR A 483 -22.14 0.71 -13.99
C TYR A 483 -22.65 1.08 -12.59
N SER A 484 -22.23 0.35 -11.55
CA SER A 484 -22.58 0.68 -10.16
C SER A 484 -21.70 1.79 -9.57
N TRP A 485 -20.49 1.99 -10.10
CA TRP A 485 -19.55 3.00 -9.61
C TRP A 485 -19.98 4.43 -9.92
N ASP A 486 -20.45 4.69 -11.14
CA ASP A 486 -20.83 6.04 -11.61
C ASP A 486 -22.10 6.54 -10.88
N MET A 487 -23.05 5.64 -10.61
CA MET A 487 -24.31 5.94 -9.91
C MET A 487 -24.15 6.22 -8.40
N CYS A 488 -23.02 5.87 -7.78
CA CYS A 488 -22.81 5.97 -6.33
C CYS A 488 -22.18 7.31 -5.87
N GLY A 489 -22.01 8.30 -6.75
CA GLY A 489 -21.48 9.61 -6.38
C GLY A 489 -20.00 9.55 -5.97
N TYR A 490 -19.20 8.79 -6.72
CA TYR A 490 -17.77 8.62 -6.52
C TYR A 490 -17.04 9.98 -6.62
N ASN A 491 -16.43 10.38 -5.52
CA ASN A 491 -15.47 11.47 -5.45
C ASN A 491 -14.25 10.93 -4.68
N PRO A 492 -13.30 10.28 -5.38
CA PRO A 492 -12.07 9.83 -4.77
C PRO A 492 -11.29 11.07 -4.42
N ALA A 493 -11.19 11.37 -3.13
CA ALA A 493 -10.24 12.33 -2.58
C ALA A 493 -9.96 13.52 -3.50
N THR A 494 -10.98 14.25 -3.96
CA THR A 494 -10.90 15.31 -4.99
C THR A 494 -9.91 14.99 -6.11
N LYS A 495 -10.38 14.57 -7.29
CA LYS A 495 -9.73 14.66 -8.63
C LYS A 495 -8.34 15.37 -8.69
N ASP A 496 -8.20 16.55 -8.11
CA ASP A 496 -6.93 17.25 -7.87
C ASP A 496 -5.83 16.53 -7.04
N SER A 497 -6.11 15.74 -5.99
CA SER A 497 -5.07 15.12 -5.13
C SER A 497 -4.37 13.93 -5.76
N LEU A 498 -5.08 13.15 -6.59
CA LEU A 498 -4.52 12.02 -7.34
C LEU A 498 -3.95 12.46 -8.70
N ILE A 499 -4.57 13.45 -9.36
CA ILE A 499 -4.13 13.94 -10.69
C ILE A 499 -3.01 14.99 -10.59
N LYS A 500 -2.89 15.75 -9.50
CA LYS A 500 -1.79 16.74 -9.31
C LYS A 500 -0.55 16.16 -8.65
N GLN A 501 -0.24 14.87 -8.84
CA GLN A 501 1.08 14.30 -8.52
C GLN A 501 2.18 14.75 -9.51
N ASN A 502 2.05 15.94 -10.11
CA ASN A 502 3.12 16.57 -10.87
C ASN A 502 4.15 17.15 -9.91
N TYR A 503 4.96 16.27 -9.32
CA TYR A 503 6.18 16.69 -8.66
C TYR A 503 7.20 17.14 -9.67
N ASN A 504 7.40 18.45 -9.72
CA ASN A 504 8.47 19.05 -10.49
C ASN A 504 9.75 19.02 -9.63
N PHE A 505 10.62 18.03 -9.86
CA PHE A 505 11.96 17.89 -9.24
C PHE A 505 12.80 19.19 -9.27
N LYS A 506 12.46 20.15 -10.13
CA LYS A 506 13.18 21.42 -10.29
C LYS A 506 13.11 22.36 -9.08
N LYS A 507 12.24 22.15 -8.10
CA LYS A 507 12.11 23.08 -6.95
C LYS A 507 12.92 22.72 -5.70
N VAL A 508 13.37 21.47 -5.56
CA VAL A 508 14.13 21.01 -4.37
C VAL A 508 15.64 20.89 -4.69
N LEU A 509 16.01 20.99 -5.97
CA LEU A 509 17.40 20.93 -6.46
C LEU A 509 18.00 22.30 -6.82
N ILE A 510 17.38 23.41 -6.43
CA ILE A 510 17.94 24.78 -6.59
C ILE A 510 18.23 25.39 -5.24
#